data_AF-A0A5Q4H6P2-F1
#
_entry.id   AF-A0A5Q4H6P2-F1
#
_cell.length_a   1.000
_cell.length_b   1.000
_cell.length_c   1.000
_cell.angle_alpha   90.00
_cell.angle_beta   90.00
_cell.angle_gamma   90.00
#
_symmetry.space_group_name_H-M   'P 1'
#
loop_
_entity.id
_entity.type
_entity.pdbx_description
1 polymer ?
#
loop_
_entity_poly.entity_id
_entity_poly.type
_entity_poly.pdbx_seq_one_letter_code
_entity_poly.pdbx_strand_id
1 'polypeptide(L)' 'LLYDGQGYWLCQKRLSTGKFMHWPSGDAATRTLQSHQLQVLLAGGNAEAASGAPLWRPVCLPE' A
#
# COMPACT_ATOMS: atom_id res chain seq x y z
N LEU A 1 -7.19 -9.59 -0.03
CA LEU A 1 -6.08 -9.73 0.95
C LEU A 1 -5.47 -11.11 0.75
N LEU A 2 -4.18 -11.21 0.39
CA LEU A 2 -3.53 -12.50 0.14
C LEU A 2 -2.87 -12.99 1.44
N TYR A 3 -3.38 -14.09 1.99
CA TYR A 3 -2.89 -14.72 3.22
C TYR A 3 -2.00 -15.91 2.88
N ASP A 4 -0.94 -16.14 3.65
CA ASP A 4 0.02 -17.23 3.41
C ASP A 4 -0.44 -18.61 3.95
N GLY A 5 -1.71 -18.75 4.34
CA GLY A 5 -2.26 -19.96 4.95
C GLY A 5 -1.87 -20.19 6.40
N GLN A 6 -0.91 -19.44 6.96
CA GLN A 6 -0.48 -19.50 8.37
C GLN A 6 -1.00 -18.32 9.20
N GLY A 7 -1.94 -17.54 8.64
CA GLY A 7 -2.50 -16.35 9.29
C GLY A 7 -1.61 -15.11 9.20
N TYR A 8 -0.43 -15.20 8.57
CA TYR A 8 0.40 -14.04 8.33
C TYR A 8 0.04 -13.41 6.99
N TRP A 9 -0.20 -12.10 7.03
CA TRP A 9 -0.31 -11.33 5.81
C TRP A 9 1.07 -11.30 5.15
N LEU A 10 1.18 -11.71 3.88
CA LEU A 10 2.47 -11.80 3.17
C LEU A 10 3.27 -10.49 3.24
N CYS A 11 2.55 -9.36 3.34
CA CYS A 11 3.14 -8.05 3.50
C CYS A 11 3.86 -7.96 4.85
N GLN A 12 3.34 -8.49 5.96
CA GLN A 12 3.95 -8.38 7.29
C GLN A 12 5.39 -8.89 7.34
N LYS A 13 5.71 -10.01 6.65
CA LYS A 13 7.09 -10.54 6.58
C LYS A 13 8.03 -9.66 5.75
N ARG A 14 7.53 -9.08 4.65
CA ARG A 14 8.31 -8.17 3.78
C ARG A 14 8.46 -6.78 4.39
N LEU A 15 7.44 -6.33 5.12
CA LEU A 15 7.40 -5.10 5.90
C LEU A 15 8.41 -5.17 7.05
N SER A 16 8.48 -6.29 7.77
CA SER A 16 9.41 -6.47 8.90
C SER A 16 10.88 -6.49 8.50
N THR A 17 11.20 -6.77 7.23
CA THR A 17 12.58 -6.78 6.72
C THR A 17 12.98 -5.49 6.01
N GLY A 18 12.06 -4.53 5.79
CA GLY A 18 12.36 -3.24 5.15
C GLY A 18 12.94 -3.34 3.73
N LYS A 19 12.78 -4.48 3.04
CA LYS A 19 13.45 -4.77 1.76
C LYS A 19 12.74 -4.23 0.51
N PHE A 20 11.82 -3.28 0.67
CA PHE A 20 11.16 -2.67 -0.48
C PHE A 20 12.07 -1.59 -1.07
N MET A 21 12.40 -1.70 -2.35
CA MET A 21 13.27 -0.75 -3.04
C MET A 21 12.76 0.69 -2.98
N HIS A 22 11.43 0.86 -3.09
CA HIS A 22 10.74 2.15 -2.98
C HIS A 22 10.02 2.29 -1.65
N TRP A 23 10.58 1.72 -0.59
CA TRP A 23 10.03 1.90 0.75
C TRP A 23 9.93 3.40 1.08
N PRO A 24 8.82 3.86 1.67
CA PRO A 24 8.71 5.25 2.08
C PRO A 24 9.78 5.56 3.14
N SER A 25 10.76 6.37 2.74
CA SER A 25 11.77 6.94 3.63
C SER A 25 11.33 8.36 3.97
N GLY A 26 10.93 8.60 5.21
CA GLY A 26 10.51 9.90 5.70
C GLY A 26 10.38 9.90 7.22
N ASP A 27 10.41 11.09 7.83
CA ASP A 27 10.35 11.26 9.29
C ASP A 27 8.96 10.97 9.88
N ALA A 28 7.94 10.85 9.02
CA ALA A 28 6.59 10.56 9.44
C ALA A 28 6.43 9.08 9.81
N ALA A 29 5.90 8.83 11.02
CA ALA A 29 5.63 7.47 11.51
C ALA A 29 4.61 6.70 10.66
N THR A 30 3.77 7.39 9.89
CA THR A 30 2.78 6.78 8.99
C THR A 30 2.68 7.57 7.68
N ARG A 31 2.30 6.88 6.60
CA ARG A 31 2.02 7.48 5.30
C ARG A 31 0.78 6.85 4.69
N THR A 32 -0.19 7.68 4.34
CA THR A 32 -1.40 7.24 3.62
C THR A 32 -1.05 6.95 2.17
N LEU A 33 -1.48 5.80 1.66
CA LEU A 33 -1.36 5.41 0.27
C LEU A 33 -2.74 5.13 -0.31
N GLN A 34 -2.93 5.47 -1.59
CA GLN A 34 -4.10 5.01 -2.32
C GLN A 34 -4.02 3.50 -2.54
N SER A 35 -5.17 2.85 -2.76
CA SER A 35 -5.24 1.38 -2.91
C SER A 35 -4.32 0.84 -4.00
N HIS A 36 -4.20 1.55 -5.13
CA HIS A 36 -3.32 1.14 -6.23
C HIS A 36 -1.83 1.37 -5.91
N GLN A 37 -1.49 2.47 -5.23
CA GLN A 37 -0.12 2.76 -4.81
C GLN A 37 0.41 1.70 -3.84
N LEU A 38 -0.45 1.24 -2.92
CA LEU A 38 -0.13 0.12 -2.04
C LEU A 38 0.18 -1.15 -2.84
N GLN A 39 -0.63 -1.48 -3.86
CA GLN A 39 -0.36 -2.65 -4.69
C GLN A 39 0.96 -2.54 -5.44
N VAL A 40 1.29 -1.37 -5.99
CA VAL A 40 2.57 -1.14 -6.66
C VAL A 40 3.75 -1.28 -5.70
N LEU A 41 3.64 -0.71 -4.49
CA LEU A 41 4.67 -0.87 -3.45
C LEU A 41 4.89 -2.35 -3.10
N LEU A 42 3.81 -3.10 -2.93
CA LEU A 42 3.87 -4.53 -2.63
C LEU A 42 4.48 -5.35 -3.79
N ALA A 43 4.29 -4.93 -5.03
CA ALA A 43 4.97 -5.51 -6.19
C ALA A 43 6.46 -5.10 -6.28
N GLY A 44 6.92 -4.16 -5.47
CA GLY A 44 8.29 -3.63 -5.49
C GLY A 44 8.49 -2.43 -6.44
N GLY A 45 7.42 -1.88 -7.00
CA GLY A 45 7.47 -0.68 -7.85
C GLY A 45 7.39 0.62 -7.05
N ASN A 46 7.58 1.74 -7.75
CA ASN A 46 7.51 3.07 -7.16
C ASN A 46 6.05 3.52 -6.99
N ALA A 47 5.59 3.58 -5.74
CA ALA A 47 4.24 4.01 -5.38
C ALA A 47 3.90 5.45 -5.79
N GLU A 48 4.90 6.35 -5.83
CA GLU A 48 4.71 7.77 -6.18
C GLU A 48 4.60 7.97 -7.70
N ALA A 49 5.27 7.14 -8.48
CA ALA A 49 5.17 7.15 -9.94
C ALA A 49 3.94 6.38 -10.45
N ALA A 50 3.27 5.63 -9.59
CA ALA A 50 2.06 4.90 -9.94
C ALA A 50 0.90 5.86 -10.18
N SER A 51 0.57 6.10 -11.43
CA SER A 51 -0.69 6.74 -11.81
C SER A 51 -1.77 5.66 -11.93
N GLY A 52 -2.69 5.64 -10.98
CA GLY A 52 -3.92 4.85 -11.07
C GLY A 52 -5.03 5.56 -11.83
N ALA A 53 -6.14 4.86 -12.01
CA ALA A 53 -7.40 5.49 -12.39
C ALA A 53 -7.81 6.54 -11.32
N PRO A 54 -8.54 7.59 -11.70
CA PRO A 54 -9.03 8.57 -10.74
C PRO A 54 -9.85 7.89 -9.65
N LEU A 55 -9.67 8.37 -8.41
CA LEU A 55 -10.43 7.87 -7.26
C LEU A 55 -11.93 8.07 -7.49
N TRP A 56 -12.74 7.12 -7.03
CA TRP A 56 -14.18 7.23 -7.09
C TRP A 56 -14.64 8.41 -6.22
N ARG A 57 -15.70 9.08 -6.68
CA ARG A 57 -16.32 10.15 -5.91
C ARG A 57 -16.88 9.57 -4.60
N PRO A 58 -16.71 10.26 -3.46
CA PRO A 58 -17.30 9.82 -2.22
C PRO A 58 -18.82 9.78 -2.37
N VAL A 59 -19.44 8.73 -1.85
CA VAL A 59 -20.90 8.63 -1.80
C VAL A 59 -21.34 9.41 -0.57
N CYS A 60 -22.19 10.43 -0.76
CA CYS A 60 -22.83 11.09 0.37
C CYS A 60 -23.86 10.11 0.96
N LEU A 61 -23.75 9.79 2.25
CA LEU A 61 -24.80 9.02 2.92
C LEU A 61 -26.02 9.95 3.09
N PRO A 62 -27.24 9.50 2.74
CA PRO A 62 -28.44 10.25 3.06
C PRO A 62 -28.60 10.33 4.60
N GLU A 63 -29.04 11.50 5.09
CA GLU A 63 -29.37 11.74 6.53
C GLU A 63 -30.44 10.78 7.06
#